data_AF-A0A833L1Q3-F1
#
_entry.id   AF-A0A833L1Q3-F1
#
_cell.length_a   1.000
_cell.length_b   1.000
_cell.length_c   1.000
_cell.angle_alpha   90.00
_cell.angle_beta   90.00
_cell.angle_gamma   90.00
#
_symmetry.space_group_name_H-M   'P 1'
#
loop_
_entity.id
_entity.type
_entity.pdbx_description
1 polymer ?
#
loop_
_entity_poly.entity_id
_entity_poly.type
_entity_poly.pdbx_seq_one_letter_code
_entity_poly.pdbx_strand_id
1 'polypeptide(L)' 'MPRIEIRKDESLEKALKKFKMGVRREGIIDEMKKREFYEKPSERRRKELSKAKRREQRRKTEEE' A
#
# COMPACT_ATOMS: atom_id res chain seq x y z
N MET A 1 5.53 -9.83 5.36
CA MET A 1 4.43 -10.81 5.41
C MET A 1 3.59 -10.47 6.63
N PRO A 2 2.28 -10.17 6.48
CA PRO A 2 1.46 -9.68 7.57
C PRO A 2 1.05 -10.85 8.47
N ARG A 3 1.42 -10.77 9.75
CA ARG A 3 1.02 -11.71 10.80
C ARG A 3 0.05 -11.02 11.75
N ILE A 4 -1.01 -11.73 12.16
CA ILE A 4 -2.01 -11.20 13.08
C ILE A 4 -2.26 -12.22 14.17
N GLU A 5 -2.25 -11.73 15.40
CA GLU A 5 -2.61 -12.50 16.58
C GLU A 5 -4.08 -12.24 16.89
N ILE A 6 -4.86 -13.32 16.93
CA ILE A 6 -6.29 -13.30 17.21
C ILE A 6 -6.46 -13.65 18.69
N ARG A 7 -7.17 -12.79 19.44
CA ARG A 7 -7.54 -13.08 20.84
C ARG A 7 -8.80 -13.96 20.87
N LYS A 8 -8.97 -14.78 21.92
CA LYS A 8 -10.05 -15.78 22.03
C LYS A 8 -11.46 -15.20 21.86
N ASP A 9 -11.66 -13.92 22.19
CA ASP A 9 -12.98 -13.25 22.11
C ASP A 9 -13.15 -12.36 20.85
N GLU A 10 -12.24 -12.42 19.87
CA GLU A 10 -12.40 -11.66 18.63
C GLU A 10 -13.25 -12.40 17.59
N SER A 11 -14.24 -11.69 17.04
CA SER A 11 -14.96 -12.14 15.84
C SER A 11 -14.01 -12.26 14.64
N LEU A 12 -14.18 -13.33 13.87
CA LEU A 12 -13.42 -13.64 12.65
C LEU A 12 -13.38 -12.46 11.67
N GLU A 13 -14.48 -11.71 11.54
CA GLU A 13 -14.57 -10.55 10.64
C GLU A 13 -13.60 -9.44 11.04
N LYS A 14 -13.42 -9.20 12.35
CA LYS A 14 -12.49 -8.20 12.86
C LYS A 14 -11.04 -8.61 12.57
N ALA A 15 -10.71 -9.90 12.76
CA ALA A 15 -9.41 -10.44 12.41
C ALA A 15 -9.11 -10.29 10.91
N LEU A 16 -10.09 -10.59 10.04
CA LEU A 16 -9.96 -10.44 8.60
C LEU A 16 -9.79 -8.97 8.18
N LYS A 17 -10.49 -8.04 8.83
CA LYS A 17 -10.34 -6.60 8.56
C LYS A 17 -8.92 -6.13 8.92
N LYS A 18 -8.40 -6.53 10.08
CA LYS A 18 -7.00 -6.24 10.46
C LYS A 18 -6.03 -6.84 9.45
N PHE A 19 -6.29 -8.05 8.94
CA PHE A 19 -5.45 -8.70 7.92
C PHE A 19 -5.40 -7.91 6.63
N LYS A 20 -6.57 -7.56 6.09
CA LYS A 20 -6.67 -6.72 4.88
C LYS A 20 -5.95 -5.38 5.08
N MET A 21 -6.04 -4.80 6.27
CA MET A 21 -5.35 -3.54 6.57
C MET A 21 -3.82 -3.72 6.66
N GLY A 22 -3.34 -4.82 7.25
CA GLY A 22 -1.92 -5.18 7.27
C GLY A 22 -1.34 -5.41 5.87
N VAL A 23 -2.04 -6.18 5.03
CA VAL A 23 -1.67 -6.42 3.62
C VAL A 23 -1.58 -5.12 2.83
N ARG A 24 -2.55 -4.21 3.01
CA ARG A 24 -2.54 -2.89 2.37
C ARG A 24 -1.40 -2.01 2.87
N ARG A 25 -1.12 -2.02 4.18
CA ARG A 25 -0.02 -1.23 4.77
C ARG A 25 1.34 -1.69 4.26
N GLU A 26 1.53 -3.00 4.13
CA GLU A 26 2.77 -3.56 3.62
C GLU A 26 2.91 -3.38 2.09
N GLY A 27 1.83 -3.00 1.39
CA GLY A 27 1.88 -2.67 -0.04
C GLY A 27 2.09 -3.88 -0.95
N ILE A 28 1.87 -5.10 -0.45
CA ILE A 28 2.11 -6.36 -1.18
C ILE A 28 1.37 -6.40 -2.51
N ILE A 29 0.11 -5.94 -2.54
CA ILE A 29 -0.70 -5.92 -3.76
C ILE A 29 -0.14 -4.92 -4.79
N ASP A 30 0.33 -3.75 -4.33
CA ASP A 30 0.91 -2.74 -5.20
C ASP A 30 2.27 -3.19 -5.77
N GLU A 31 3.04 -3.92 -4.96
CA GLU A 31 4.29 -4.52 -5.38
C GLU A 31 4.09 -5.65 -6.39
N MET A 32 3.09 -6.50 -6.17
CA MET A 32 2.72 -7.55 -7.12
C MET A 32 2.42 -6.95 -8.49
N LYS A 33 1.56 -5.93 -8.55
CA LYS A 33 1.24 -5.20 -9.80
C LYS A 33 2.43 -4.51 -10.46
N LYS A 34 3.39 -4.02 -9.66
CA LYS A 34 4.63 -3.44 -10.19
C LYS A 34 5.55 -4.49 -10.84
N ARG A 35 5.47 -5.74 -10.39
CA ARG A 35 6.33 -6.85 -10.83
C ARG A 35 5.69 -7.72 -11.93
N GLU A 36 4.39 -7.56 -12.20
CA GLU A 36 3.67 -8.31 -13.24
C GLU A 36 4.30 -8.18 -14.64
N PHE A 37 4.88 -7.01 -14.96
CA PHE A 37 5.50 -6.76 -16.26
C PHE A 37 6.83 -6.02 -16.10
N TYR A 38 7.74 -6.24 -17.06
CA TYR A 38 8.97 -5.46 -17.11
C TYR A 38 8.66 -4.00 -17.47
N GLU A 39 9.02 -3.09 -16.58
CA GLU A 39 8.96 -1.64 -16.80
C GLU A 39 10.40 -1.12 -16.98
N LYS A 40 10.65 -0.44 -18.11
CA LYS A 40 11.97 0.13 -18.41
C LYS A 40 12.41 1.05 -17.27
N PRO A 41 13.70 1.08 -16.88
CA PRO A 41 14.17 1.90 -15.76
C PRO A 41 13.82 3.39 -15.87
N SER A 42 13.76 3.94 -17.09
CA SER A 42 13.34 5.33 -17.31
C SER A 42 11.87 5.56 -16.98
N GLU A 43 10.99 4.63 -17.35
CA GLU A 43 9.55 4.73 -17.07
C GLU A 43 9.25 4.54 -15.59
N ARG A 44 9.94 3.59 -14.94
CA ARG A 44 9.89 3.41 -13.50
C ARG A 44 10.26 4.70 -12.76
N ARG A 45 11.37 5.35 -13.14
CA ARG A 45 11.80 6.64 -12.56
C ARG A 45 10.74 7.73 -12.75
N ARG A 46 10.18 7.87 -13.95
CA ARG A 46 9.12 8.85 -14.25
C ARG A 46 7.88 8.63 -13.37
N LYS A 47 7.46 7.38 -13.19
CA LYS A 47 6.28 7.00 -12.41
C LYS A 47 6.47 7.25 -10.92
N GLU A 48 7.64 6.96 -10.37
CA GLU A 48 7.94 7.24 -8.96
C GLU A 48 8.01 8.75 -8.67
N LEU A 49 8.58 9.56 -9.58
CA LEU A 49 8.55 11.03 -9.46
C LEU A 49 7.12 11.59 -9.50
N SER A 50 6.28 11.10 -10.41
CA SER A 50 4.86 11.49 -10.49
C SER A 50 4.10 11.16 -9.20
N LYS A 51 4.32 9.97 -8.62
CA LYS A 51 3.73 9.59 -7.33
C LYS A 51 4.19 10.50 -6.19
N ALA A 52 5.47 10.84 -6.14
CA ALA A 52 6.02 11.74 -5.12
C ALA A 52 5.37 13.14 -5.21
N LYS A 53 5.29 13.71 -6.42
CA LYS A 53 4.61 14.99 -6.65
C LYS A 53 3.15 14.95 -6.23
N ARG A 54 2.42 13.88 -6.58
CA ARG A 54 1.01 13.72 -6.17
C ARG A 54 0.84 13.62 -4.66
N ARG A 55 1.77 12.96 -3.95
CA ARG A 55 1.78 12.90 -2.48
C ARG A 55 2.07 14.25 -1.83
N GLU A 56 2.95 15.04 -2.42
CA GLU A 56 3.25 16.40 -1.95
C GLU A 56 2.05 17.34 -2.16
N GLN A 57 1.43 17.30 -3.35
CA GLN A 57 0.24 18.10 -3.64
C GLN A 57 -0.88 17.84 -2.64
N ARG A 58 -1.17 16.56 -2.34
CA ARG A 58 -2.18 16.19 -1.33
C ARG A 58 -1.89 16.76 0.04
N ARG A 59 -0.63 16.73 0.49
CA ARG A 59 -0.23 17.31 1.77
C ARG A 59 -0.48 18.82 1.82
N LYS A 60 -0.11 19.54 0.75
CA LYS A 60 -0.36 21.00 0.66
C LYS A 60 -1.85 21.33 0.69
N THR A 61 -2.70 20.53 0.02
CA THR A 61 -4.16 20.75 0.05
C THR A 61 -4.81 20.41 1.38
N GLU A 62 -4.14 19.62 2.24
CA GLU A 62 -4.60 19.31 3.60
C GLU A 62 -4.10 20.36 4.62
N GLU A 63 -3.06 21.14 4.27
CA GLU A 63 -2.49 22.21 5.09
C GLU A 63 -3.14 23.59 4.84
N GLU A 64 -3.75 23.80 3.66
CA GLU A 64 -4.64 24.94 3.34
C GLU A 64 -6.07 24.70 3.83
#